data_AF-A0A2S9FAE2-F1
#
_entry.id   AF-A0A2S9FAE2-F1
#
_cell.length_a   1.000
_cell.length_b   1.000
_cell.length_c   1.000
_cell.angle_alpha   90.00
_cell.angle_beta   90.00
_cell.angle_gamma   90.00
#
_symmetry.space_group_name_H-M   'P 1'
#
loop_
_entity.id
_entity.type
_entity.pdbx_description
1 polymer ?
#
loop_
_entity_poly.entity_id
_entity_poly.type
_entity_poly.pdbx_seq_one_letter_code
_entity_poly.pdbx_strand_id
1 'polypeptide(L)'
;PAAPRIVVSRTRPPAIALAVKDALNGTLVEMGSAGAKVASVVQGLSDAYVHAGGQYEWDSAAPVAVARAAGLHTSRIDGSPLVYNQRDSKLPDLIVCRPELADAVLAVTAG
;
A
#
# COMPACT_ATOMS: atom_id res chain seq x y z
N PRO A 1 -7.83 -4.97 20.18
CA PRO A 1 -7.22 -4.13 19.11
C PRO A 1 -8.31 -3.66 18.13
N ALA A 2 -8.20 -2.44 17.60
CA ALA A 2 -9.12 -2.00 16.54
C ALA A 2 -8.84 -2.77 15.24
N ALA A 3 -9.87 -3.00 14.43
CA ALA A 3 -9.73 -3.64 13.13
C ALA A 3 -8.79 -2.83 12.20
N PRO A 4 -7.81 -3.45 11.51
CA PRO A 4 -6.92 -2.73 10.60
C PRO A 4 -7.67 -1.96 9.52
N ARG A 5 -7.23 -0.74 9.22
CA ARG A 5 -7.83 0.14 8.20
C ARG A 5 -7.02 0.07 6.91
N ILE A 6 -7.61 -0.47 5.85
CA ILE A 6 -6.98 -0.61 4.54
C ILE A 6 -7.44 0.54 3.66
N VAL A 7 -6.51 1.42 3.27
CA VAL A 7 -6.82 2.59 2.45
C VAL A 7 -6.81 2.22 0.97
N VAL A 8 -7.86 2.62 0.24
CA VAL A 8 -8.09 2.28 -1.16
C VAL A 8 -8.53 3.50 -1.97
N SER A 9 -8.44 3.42 -3.30
CA SER A 9 -8.97 4.46 -4.17
C SER A 9 -10.51 4.44 -4.16
N ARG A 10 -11.13 5.63 -4.15
CA ARG A 10 -12.60 5.82 -4.18
C ARG A 10 -13.28 5.22 -5.42
N THR A 11 -12.62 5.23 -6.57
CA THR A 11 -13.28 4.91 -7.86
C THR A 11 -13.18 3.44 -8.25
N ARG A 12 -12.15 2.73 -7.80
CA ARG A 12 -11.95 1.31 -8.09
C ARG A 12 -10.96 0.70 -7.10
N PRO A 13 -11.42 0.19 -5.95
CA PRO A 13 -10.59 -0.59 -5.05
C PRO A 13 -10.09 -1.85 -5.76
N PRO A 14 -8.78 -2.15 -5.77
CA PRO A 14 -8.28 -3.35 -6.40
C PRO A 14 -8.71 -4.59 -5.59
N ALA A 15 -9.02 -5.70 -6.28
CA ALA A 15 -9.49 -6.93 -5.64
C ALA A 15 -8.52 -7.45 -4.56
N ILE A 16 -7.21 -7.27 -4.77
CA ILE A 16 -6.18 -7.65 -3.81
C ILE A 16 -6.28 -6.88 -2.49
N ALA A 17 -6.69 -5.60 -2.51
CA ALA A 17 -6.90 -4.83 -1.30
C ALA A 17 -8.14 -5.29 -0.52
N LEU A 18 -9.17 -5.77 -1.23
CA LEU A 18 -10.34 -6.39 -0.61
C LEU A 18 -9.96 -7.71 0.08
N ALA A 19 -9.17 -8.55 -0.60
CA ALA A 19 -8.66 -9.79 -0.03
C ALA A 19 -7.83 -9.55 1.24
N VAL A 20 -6.95 -8.54 1.24
CA VAL A 20 -6.19 -8.13 2.43
C VAL A 20 -7.10 -7.65 3.55
N LYS A 21 -8.12 -6.83 3.23
CA LYS A 21 -9.13 -6.41 4.20
C LYS A 21 -9.83 -7.62 4.82
N ASP A 22 -10.21 -8.62 4.03
CA ASP A 22 -10.95 -9.77 4.53
C ASP A 22 -10.06 -10.68 5.39
N ALA A 23 -8.83 -10.95 4.95
CA ALA A 23 -7.87 -11.77 5.69
C ALA A 23 -7.48 -11.17 7.05
N LEU A 24 -7.43 -9.83 7.14
CA LEU A 24 -7.09 -9.12 8.38
C LEU A 24 -8.32 -8.76 9.24
N ASN A 25 -9.53 -9.18 8.85
CA ASN A 25 -10.79 -8.72 9.45
C ASN A 25 -10.83 -7.18 9.61
N GLY A 26 -10.32 -6.48 8.59
CA GLY A 26 -10.15 -5.04 8.55
C GLY A 26 -11.38 -4.28 8.05
N THR A 27 -11.20 -2.98 7.87
CA THR A 27 -12.16 -2.05 7.27
C THR A 27 -11.52 -1.29 6.11
N LEU A 28 -12.34 -0.73 5.21
CA LEU A 28 -11.84 0.09 4.10
C LEU A 28 -11.91 1.57 4.46
N VAL A 29 -10.89 2.32 4.04
CA VAL A 29 -10.88 3.78 4.07
C VAL A 29 -10.70 4.28 2.64
N GLU A 30 -11.69 4.98 2.11
CA GLU A 30 -11.61 5.47 0.74
C GLU A 30 -10.90 6.82 0.66
N MET A 31 -9.92 6.94 -0.24
CA MET A 31 -9.13 8.16 -0.38
C MET A 31 -8.60 8.35 -1.81
N GLY A 32 -8.72 9.58 -2.33
CA GLY A 32 -8.06 9.99 -3.58
C GLY A 32 -6.58 10.28 -3.37
N SER A 33 -5.79 10.37 -4.45
CA SER A 33 -4.33 10.60 -4.44
C SER A 33 -3.50 9.45 -3.84
N ALA A 34 -2.43 9.04 -4.53
CA ALA A 34 -1.49 8.04 -4.01
C ALA A 34 -0.72 8.60 -2.79
N GLY A 35 -0.25 9.85 -2.88
CA GLY A 35 0.45 10.51 -1.78
C GLY A 35 -0.40 10.66 -0.51
N ALA A 36 -1.69 10.99 -0.64
CA ALA A 36 -2.57 11.11 0.52
C ALA A 36 -2.77 9.76 1.23
N LYS A 37 -2.91 8.67 0.46
CA LYS A 37 -3.01 7.31 1.01
C LYS A 37 -1.77 6.88 1.77
N VAL A 38 -0.58 7.16 1.24
CA VAL A 38 0.66 6.87 1.97
C VAL A 38 0.78 7.75 3.23
N ALA A 39 0.46 9.04 3.12
CA ALA A 39 0.47 9.96 4.25
C ALA A 39 -0.52 9.55 5.36
N SER A 40 -1.66 8.94 5.03
CA SER A 40 -2.60 8.44 6.03
C SER A 40 -2.03 7.24 6.80
N VAL A 41 -1.24 6.38 6.16
CA VAL A 41 -0.50 5.30 6.84
C VAL A 41 0.60 5.87 7.73
N VAL A 42 1.39 6.82 7.24
CA VAL A 42 2.44 7.50 8.04
C VAL A 42 1.86 8.15 9.29
N GLN A 43 0.67 8.74 9.21
CA GLN A 43 0.00 9.40 10.34
C GLN A 43 -0.78 8.43 11.24
N GLY A 44 -0.86 7.13 10.92
CA GLY A 44 -1.67 6.16 11.65
C GLY A 44 -3.18 6.37 11.51
N LEU A 45 -3.63 7.11 10.50
CA LEU A 45 -5.05 7.23 10.10
C LEU A 45 -5.53 6.00 9.32
N SER A 46 -4.58 5.29 8.70
CA SER A 46 -4.77 3.99 8.07
C SER A 46 -3.61 3.08 8.46
N ASP A 47 -3.78 1.76 8.30
CA ASP A 47 -2.79 0.77 8.74
C ASP A 47 -2.08 0.10 7.56
N ALA A 48 -2.72 0.05 6.39
CA ALA A 48 -2.10 -0.42 5.15
C ALA A 48 -2.70 0.26 3.90
N TYR A 49 -1.87 0.44 2.89
CA TYR A 49 -2.22 0.78 1.53
C TYR A 49 -1.71 -0.33 0.61
N VAL A 50 -2.62 -1.01 -0.08
CA VAL A 50 -2.30 -2.02 -1.09
C VAL A 50 -2.88 -1.54 -2.42
N HIS A 51 -2.02 -1.43 -3.43
CA HIS A 51 -2.40 -0.97 -4.77
C HIS A 51 -2.01 -2.01 -5.80
N ALA A 52 -2.91 -2.27 -6.74
CA ALA A 52 -2.64 -3.05 -7.95
C ALA A 52 -3.47 -2.47 -9.10
N GLY A 53 -3.01 -2.68 -10.33
CA GLY A 53 -3.67 -2.16 -11.54
C GLY A 53 -2.97 -0.97 -12.20
N GLY A 54 -1.72 -0.71 -11.80
CA GLY A 54 -0.88 0.29 -12.43
C GLY A 54 -0.93 1.66 -11.75
N GLN A 55 0.25 2.26 -11.65
CA GLN A 55 0.51 3.68 -11.43
C GLN A 55 1.87 3.99 -12.09
N TYR A 56 2.33 5.21 -11.97
CA TYR A 56 3.68 5.58 -12.40
C TYR A 56 4.61 5.78 -11.21
N GLU A 57 5.91 5.74 -11.46
CA GLU A 57 6.94 5.96 -10.44
C GLU A 57 6.71 7.27 -9.67
N TRP A 58 6.37 8.36 -10.36
CA TRP A 58 6.15 9.68 -9.74
C TRP A 58 4.95 9.73 -8.79
N ASP A 59 3.97 8.84 -8.93
CA ASP A 59 2.82 8.77 -8.01
C ASP A 59 3.25 8.27 -6.62
N SER A 60 4.36 7.51 -6.54
CA SER A 60 4.79 6.81 -5.32
C SER A 60 6.18 7.21 -4.81
N ALA A 61 7.09 7.70 -5.64
CA ALA A 61 8.50 7.89 -5.28
C ALA A 61 8.70 8.76 -4.02
N ALA A 62 8.13 9.96 -4.01
CA ALA A 62 8.20 10.86 -2.85
C ALA A 62 7.48 10.29 -1.61
N PRO A 63 6.19 9.87 -1.67
CA PRO A 63 5.52 9.36 -0.48
C PRO A 63 6.13 8.07 0.07
N VAL A 64 6.62 7.16 -0.78
CA VAL A 64 7.32 5.93 -0.34
C VAL A 64 8.63 6.26 0.36
N ALA A 65 9.38 7.26 -0.12
CA ALA A 65 10.58 7.71 0.58
C ALA A 65 10.26 8.20 2.01
N VAL A 66 9.18 8.95 2.17
CA VAL A 66 8.69 9.39 3.50
C VAL A 66 8.27 8.19 4.35
N ALA A 67 7.52 7.24 3.81
CA ALA A 67 7.10 6.04 4.53
C ALA A 67 8.28 5.19 5.01
N ARG A 68 9.31 5.01 4.17
CA ARG A 68 10.57 4.33 4.54
C ARG A 68 11.28 5.05 5.68
N ALA A 69 11.40 6.38 5.60
CA ALA A 69 12.01 7.18 6.66
C ALA A 69 11.22 7.12 7.98
N ALA A 70 9.91 6.90 7.91
CA ALA A 70 9.04 6.66 9.07
C ALA A 70 9.09 5.21 9.60
N GLY A 71 9.91 4.33 9.02
CA GLY A 71 10.05 2.94 9.46
C GLY A 71 8.92 2.02 9.03
N LEU A 72 8.13 2.39 8.03
CA LEU A 72 7.05 1.55 7.48
C LEU A 72 7.58 0.52 6.48
N HIS A 73 6.85 -0.58 6.33
CA HIS A 73 7.10 -1.56 5.27
C HIS A 73 6.71 -0.98 3.92
N THR A 74 7.59 -1.12 2.91
CA THR A 74 7.33 -0.70 1.53
C THR A 74 7.87 -1.73 0.56
N SER A 75 7.04 -2.26 -0.33
CA SER A 75 7.42 -3.30 -1.29
C SER A 75 6.45 -3.35 -2.47
N ARG A 76 6.75 -4.17 -3.46
CA ARG A 76 5.79 -4.70 -4.43
C ARG A 76 4.90 -5.74 -3.74
N ILE A 77 3.80 -6.13 -4.39
CA ILE A 77 2.86 -7.12 -3.83
C ILE A 77 3.47 -8.51 -3.63
N ASP A 78 4.55 -8.82 -4.34
CA ASP A 78 5.34 -10.05 -4.19
C ASP A 78 6.44 -9.93 -3.11
N GLY A 79 6.53 -8.80 -2.42
CA GLY A 79 7.55 -8.51 -1.41
C GLY A 79 8.88 -7.99 -1.95
N SER A 80 9.07 -7.95 -3.27
CA SER A 80 10.29 -7.40 -3.87
C SER A 80 10.40 -5.86 -3.64
N PRO A 81 11.62 -5.30 -3.64
CA PRO A 81 11.80 -3.86 -3.43
C PRO A 81 11.14 -3.00 -4.52
N LEU A 82 10.59 -1.84 -4.13
CA LEU A 82 10.22 -0.80 -5.09
C LEU A 82 11.49 -0.16 -5.67
N VAL A 83 11.68 -0.33 -6.98
CA VAL A 83 12.79 0.23 -7.77
C VAL A 83 12.26 1.39 -8.60
N TYR A 84 13.02 2.48 -8.64
CA TYR A 84 12.71 3.71 -9.37
C TYR A 84 13.77 3.98 -10.43
N ASN A 85 13.56 5.03 -11.24
CA ASN A 85 14.42 5.43 -12.35
C ASN A 85 14.53 4.35 -13.44
N GLN A 86 13.41 3.67 -13.72
CA GLN A 86 13.34 2.67 -14.79
C GLN A 86 13.01 3.32 -16.13
N ARG A 87 13.45 2.69 -17.22
CA ARG A 87 13.13 3.14 -18.58
C ARG A 87 11.62 3.10 -18.84
N ASP A 88 10.95 2.06 -18.36
CA ASP A 88 9.49 2.05 -18.25
C ASP A 88 9.11 2.50 -16.83
N SER A 89 8.65 3.74 -16.73
CA SER A 89 8.26 4.36 -15.46
C SER A 89 6.95 3.82 -14.85
N LYS A 90 6.37 2.75 -15.41
CA LYS A 90 5.21 2.09 -14.83
C LYS A 90 5.60 1.33 -13.57
N LEU A 91 4.87 1.59 -12.50
CA LEU A 91 4.92 0.80 -11.27
C LEU A 91 3.58 0.08 -11.12
N PRO A 92 3.50 -1.23 -11.37
CA PRO A 92 2.22 -1.94 -11.50
C PRO A 92 1.44 -2.05 -10.18
N ASP A 93 2.15 -2.02 -9.04
CA ASP A 93 1.60 -2.28 -7.71
C ASP A 93 2.53 -1.77 -6.60
N LEU A 94 2.00 -1.66 -5.39
CA LEU A 94 2.80 -1.46 -4.17
C LEU A 94 2.03 -1.88 -2.91
N ILE A 95 2.80 -2.07 -1.84
CA ILE A 95 2.36 -2.15 -0.45
C ILE A 95 3.06 -1.04 0.34
N VAL A 96 2.30 -0.30 1.14
CA VAL A 96 2.82 0.51 2.26
C VAL A 96 2.01 0.16 3.50
N CYS A 97 2.63 -0.36 4.55
CA CYS A 97 1.89 -0.72 5.77
C CYS A 97 2.76 -0.66 7.03
N ARG A 98 2.12 -0.78 8.19
CA ARG A 98 2.80 -0.94 9.47
C ARG A 98 3.63 -2.24 9.47
N PRO A 99 4.87 -2.24 10.00
CA PRO A 99 5.76 -3.41 9.95
C PRO A 99 5.14 -4.70 10.50
N GLU A 100 4.38 -4.61 11.58
CA GLU A 100 3.70 -5.75 12.22
C GLU A 100 2.57 -6.36 11.38
N LEU A 101 2.15 -5.70 10.29
CA LEU A 101 1.18 -6.23 9.32
C LEU A 101 1.85 -6.80 8.06
N ALA A 102 3.15 -6.59 7.86
CA ALA A 102 3.82 -6.88 6.60
C ALA A 102 3.68 -8.35 6.20
N ASP A 103 3.99 -9.29 7.10
CA ASP A 103 3.93 -10.73 6.82
C ASP A 103 2.49 -11.17 6.49
N ALA A 104 1.50 -10.65 7.22
CA ALA A 104 0.10 -11.00 7.00
C ALA A 104 -0.45 -10.43 5.68
N VAL A 105 -0.02 -9.23 5.29
CA VAL A 105 -0.37 -8.63 3.98
C VAL A 105 0.32 -9.41 2.85
N LEU A 106 1.60 -9.77 3.01
CA LEU A 106 2.37 -10.52 2.01
C LEU A 106 1.83 -11.92 1.79
N ALA A 107 1.38 -12.61 2.84
CA ALA A 107 0.74 -13.93 2.72
C ALA A 107 -0.50 -13.94 1.83
N VAL A 108 -1.18 -12.79 1.67
CA VAL A 108 -2.36 -12.63 0.80
C VAL A 108 -1.98 -12.15 -0.59
N THR A 109 -0.89 -11.38 -0.70
CA THR A 109 -0.55 -10.60 -1.91
C THR A 109 0.48 -11.27 -2.81
N ALA A 110 1.33 -12.15 -2.28
CA ALA A 110 2.41 -12.83 -3.00
C ALA A 110 1.99 -14.16 -3.67
N GLY A 111 0.67 -14.45 -3.71
CA GLY A 111 0.10 -15.68 -4.27
C GLY A 111 -0.09 -15.67 -5.78
#